data_AF-A0A8T5GCC1-F1
#
_entry.id   AF-A0A8T5GCC1-F1
#
_cell.length_a   1.000
_cell.length_b   1.000
_cell.length_c   1.000
_cell.angle_alpha   90.00
_cell.angle_beta   90.00
_cell.angle_gamma   90.00
#
_symmetry.space_group_name_H-M   'P 1'
#
loop_
_entity.id
_entity.type
_entity.pdbx_description
1 polymer ?
#
loop_
_entity_poly.entity_id
_entity_poly.type
_entity_poly.pdbx_seq_one_letter_code
_entity_poly.pdbx_strand_id
1 'polypeptide(L)' 'MAKVKSPAKKQRLAKRLLQTRWAPFWTVTKIYGIGRRVHMGRHTVIKRSWRRGKRIKA' A
#
# COMPACT_ATOMS: atom_id res chain seq x y z
N MET A 1 -11.29 17.98 11.23
CA MET A 1 -11.08 17.65 9.80
C MET A 1 -12.14 18.37 8.98
N ALA A 2 -11.79 18.98 7.84
CA ALA A 2 -12.80 19.59 6.98
C ALA A 2 -13.79 18.54 6.44
N LYS A 3 -15.09 18.80 6.58
CA LYS A 3 -16.19 17.96 6.10
C LYS A 3 -16.17 17.85 4.57
N VAL A 4 -15.99 19.00 3.91
CA VAL A 4 -15.84 19.09 2.45
C VAL A 4 -14.35 19.07 2.09
N LYS A 5 -13.98 18.24 1.11
CA LYS A 5 -12.62 18.09 0.63
C LYS A 5 -12.56 18.47 -0.85
N SER A 6 -11.54 19.23 -1.23
CA SER A 6 -11.29 19.55 -2.63
C SER A 6 -11.10 18.28 -3.47
N PRO A 7 -11.44 18.30 -4.78
CA PRO A 7 -11.27 17.15 -5.66
C PRO A 7 -9.84 16.59 -5.64
N ALA A 8 -8.82 17.45 -5.67
CA ALA A 8 -7.41 17.06 -5.57
C ALA A 8 -7.09 16.30 -4.27
N LYS A 9 -7.74 16.66 -3.16
CA LYS A 9 -7.57 15.94 -1.88
C LYS A 9 -8.26 14.56 -1.93
N LYS A 10 -9.44 14.46 -2.56
CA LYS A 10 -10.14 13.18 -2.74
C LYS A 10 -9.32 12.20 -3.59
N GLN A 11 -8.76 12.65 -4.71
CA GLN A 11 -7.90 11.83 -5.57
C GLN A 11 -6.66 11.30 -4.83
N ARG A 12 -5.98 12.17 -4.08
CA ARG A 12 -4.85 11.76 -3.24
C ARG A 12 -5.26 10.71 -2.22
N LEU A 13 -6.41 10.88 -1.55
CA LEU A 13 -6.93 9.89 -0.60
C LEU A 13 -7.28 8.55 -1.27
N ALA A 14 -7.90 8.57 -2.45
CA ALA A 14 -8.19 7.36 -3.22
C ALA A 14 -6.91 6.58 -3.55
N LYS A 15 -5.86 7.26 -4.03
CA LYS A 15 -4.54 6.65 -4.26
C LYS A 15 -3.95 6.06 -2.97
N ARG A 16 -4.09 6.75 -1.83
CA ARG A 16 -3.59 6.26 -0.54
C ARG A 16 -4.38 5.06 0.00
N LEU A 17 -5.67 4.95 -0.32
CA LEU A 17 -6.49 3.78 0.02
C LEU A 17 -6.02 2.54 -0.75
N LEU A 18 -5.65 2.67 -2.03
CA LEU A 18 -5.11 1.54 -2.80
C LEU A 18 -3.78 1.03 -2.22
N GLN A 19 -2.99 1.91 -1.62
CA GLN A 19 -1.69 1.59 -1.00
C GLN A 19 -1.78 0.88 0.37
N THR A 20 -2.98 0.64 0.92
CA THR A 20 -3.14 -0.16 2.16
C THR A 20 -3.22 -1.65 1.88
N ARG A 21 -3.47 -2.05 0.62
CA ARG A 21 -3.56 -3.46 0.21
C ARG A 21 -2.16 -4.05 0.09
N TRP A 22 -2.01 -5.31 0.49
CA TRP A 22 -0.80 -6.08 0.19
C TRP A 22 -0.68 -6.33 -1.31
N ALA A 23 0.54 -6.63 -1.74
CA ALA A 23 0.78 -7.10 -3.10
C ALA A 23 -0.07 -8.36 -3.39
N PRO A 24 -0.58 -8.54 -4.61
CA PRO A 24 -1.36 -9.73 -4.97
C PRO A 24 -0.56 -11.02 -4.83
N PHE A 25 -1.22 -12.14 -4.51
CA PHE A 25 -0.55 -13.44 -4.37
C PHE A 25 0.26 -13.83 -5.62
N TRP A 26 -0.32 -13.65 -6.81
CA TRP A 26 0.34 -13.97 -8.09
C TRP A 26 1.62 -13.17 -8.36
N THR A 27 1.88 -12.09 -7.64
CA THR A 27 3.16 -11.37 -7.79
C THR A 27 4.32 -12.11 -7.14
N VAL A 28 4.05 -12.97 -6.14
CA VAL A 28 5.08 -13.81 -5.49
C VAL A 28 5.71 -14.74 -6.51
N THR A 29 4.89 -15.43 -7.30
CA THR A 29 5.37 -16.40 -8.30
C THR A 29 6.15 -15.71 -9.42
N LYS A 30 5.75 -14.50 -9.83
CA LYS A 30 6.47 -13.72 -10.85
C LYS A 30 7.85 -13.23 -10.37
N ILE A 31 7.97 -12.79 -9.13
CA ILE A 31 9.21 -12.19 -8.60
C ILE A 31 10.18 -13.27 -8.10
N TYR A 32 9.66 -14.27 -7.37
CA TYR A 32 10.47 -15.24 -6.64
C TYR A 32 10.51 -16.62 -7.31
N GLY A 33 9.69 -16.85 -8.33
CA GLY A 33 9.53 -18.16 -8.97
C GLY A 33 8.50 -19.05 -8.25
N ILE A 34 8.18 -20.17 -8.90
CA ILE A 34 7.22 -21.16 -8.40
C ILE A 34 7.85 -21.93 -7.22
N GLY A 35 7.05 -22.22 -6.19
CA GLY A 35 7.47 -23.04 -5.04
C GLY A 35 8.10 -22.28 -3.87
N ARG A 36 8.34 -20.97 -3.99
CA ARG A 36 8.84 -20.15 -2.86
C ARG A 36 7.70 -19.76 -1.93
N ARG A 37 7.80 -20.14 -0.66
CA ARG A 37 6.83 -19.78 0.42
C ARG A 37 7.08 -18.37 0.98
N VAL A 38 7.11 -17.37 0.09
CA VAL A 38 7.31 -15.96 0.48
C VAL A 38 5.96 -15.26 0.61
N HIS A 39 5.71 -14.65 1.76
CA HIS A 39 4.49 -13.87 1.98
C HIS A 39 4.53 -12.54 1.20
N MET A 40 3.40 -12.14 0.59
CA MET A 40 3.31 -10.95 -0.28
C MET A 40 3.68 -9.64 0.42
N GLY A 41 3.51 -9.60 1.74
CA GLY A 41 3.97 -8.49 2.56
C GLY A 41 5.48 -8.25 2.46
N ARG A 42 6.31 -9.21 2.02
CA ARG A 42 7.77 -9.04 1.94
C ARG A 42 8.19 -8.04 0.87
N HIS A 43 7.61 -8.12 -0.34
CA HIS A 43 7.90 -7.21 -1.46
C HIS A 43 6.89 -6.08 -1.62
N THR A 44 5.88 -5.99 -0.73
CA THR A 44 5.01 -4.82 -0.67
C THR A 44 5.82 -3.60 -0.18
N VAL A 45 6.20 -2.71 -1.09
CA VAL A 45 7.04 -1.53 -0.79
C VAL A 45 6.32 -0.52 0.12
N ILE A 46 5.05 -0.24 -0.16
CA ILE A 46 4.26 0.75 0.58
C ILE A 46 3.32 0.02 1.51
N LYS A 47 3.56 0.13 2.82
CA LYS A 47 2.69 -0.40 3.88
C LYS A 47 2.11 0.76 4.68
N ARG A 48 0.91 1.20 4.32
CA ARG A 48 0.24 2.29 5.03
C ARG A 48 -0.58 1.72 6.18
N SER A 49 -0.40 2.29 7.38
CA SER A 49 -1.26 2.06 8.55
C SER A 49 -1.86 3.39 8.97
N TRP A 50 -3.11 3.39 9.43
CA TRP A 50 -3.76 4.60 9.94
C TRP A 50 -3.27 4.99 11.33
N ARG A 51 -2.82 4.01 12.12
CA ARG A 51 -2.38 4.18 13.51
C ARG A 51 -0.87 4.46 13.63
N ARG A 52 -0.05 3.78 12.83
CA ARG A 52 1.38 4.08 12.74
C ARG A 52 1.54 5.32 11.85
N GLY A 53 1.77 6.48 12.45
CA GLY A 53 1.74 7.80 11.82
C GLY A 53 2.63 7.97 10.57
N LYS A 54 2.58 9.17 9.96
CA LYS A 54 3.36 9.50 8.75
C LYS A 54 4.84 9.14 8.98
N ARG A 55 5.34 8.12 8.27
CA ARG A 55 6.78 7.98 8.03
C ARG A 55 7.21 9.21 7.24
N ILE A 56 7.79 10.18 7.92
CA ILE A 56 8.66 11.17 7.30
C ILE A 56 9.81 10.33 6.74
N LYS A 57 9.90 10.24 5.41
CA LYS A 57 11.11 9.72 4.79
C LYS A 57 12.17 10.80 5.01
N ALA A 58 13.27 10.44 5.67
CA ALA A 58 14.54 11.15 5.53
C ALA A 58 15.05 10.98 4.09
#